data_AF-A0A7G2CFG3-F1
#
_entry.id   AF-A0A7G2CFG3-F1
#
_cell.length_a   1.000
_cell.length_b   1.000
_cell.length_c   1.000
_cell.angle_alpha   90.00
_cell.angle_beta   90.00
_cell.angle_gamma   90.00
#
_symmetry.space_group_name_H-M   'P 1'
#
loop_
_entity.id
_entity.type
_entity.pdbx_description
1 polymer ?
#
loop_
_entity_poly.entity_id
_entity_poly.type
_entity_poly.pdbx_seq_one_letter_code
_entity_poly.pdbx_strand_id
1 'polypeptide(L)'
;MSGVTDLNDLMKGMSPELENCEYVFLTLQQLSSYTKEEKNYIMHLAIDEAVATFREEEGLTVVLSAAFAKKNVFGDNGETPARIRKEWIEILGSLDTLSTMKRITMKIHSSLTAVGFTAAFSKVLTEANISCNVFAGYYHDHIFVPTKDAERAMQVLTDVIKSAKENSH
;
A
#
# COMPACT_ATOMS: atom_id res chain seq x y z
N MET A 1 6.63 -27.22 17.35
CA MET A 1 7.08 -26.62 16.08
C MET A 1 7.60 -25.23 16.41
N SER A 2 8.92 -25.09 16.55
CA SER A 2 9.56 -23.81 16.87
C SER A 2 9.47 -22.91 15.65
N GLY A 3 8.64 -21.88 15.71
CA GLY A 3 8.69 -20.78 14.75
C GLY A 3 10.12 -20.25 14.71
N VAL A 4 10.61 -19.97 13.50
CA VAL A 4 11.90 -19.31 13.30
C VAL A 4 11.81 -17.95 14.00
N THR A 5 12.37 -17.85 15.21
CA THR A 5 12.35 -16.64 16.05
C THR A 5 13.54 -15.74 15.81
N ASP A 6 14.48 -16.13 14.94
CA ASP A 6 15.63 -15.29 14.60
C ASP A 6 15.27 -14.36 13.43
N LEU A 7 15.32 -13.06 13.71
CA LEU A 7 15.13 -11.98 12.74
C LEU A 7 16.03 -12.17 11.52
N ASN A 8 17.27 -12.63 11.71
CA ASN A 8 18.21 -12.85 10.61
C ASN A 8 17.72 -13.93 9.64
N ASP A 9 17.12 -15.00 10.14
CA ASP A 9 16.60 -16.07 9.29
C ASP A 9 15.36 -15.63 8.50
N LEU A 10 14.50 -14.81 9.10
CA LEU A 10 13.35 -14.21 8.42
C LEU A 10 13.80 -13.26 7.29
N MET A 11 14.81 -12.42 7.54
CA MET A 11 15.32 -11.45 6.56
C MET A 11 15.98 -12.11 5.33
N LYS A 12 16.62 -13.27 5.47
CA LYS A 12 17.29 -13.96 4.33
C LYS A 12 16.35 -14.33 3.19
N GLY A 13 15.12 -14.70 3.52
CA GLY A 13 14.10 -15.13 2.57
C GLY A 13 13.36 -13.98 1.87
N MET A 14 13.69 -12.73 2.23
CA MET A 14 13.04 -11.54 1.69
C MET A 14 13.64 -11.12 0.35
N SER A 15 12.76 -10.78 -0.60
CA SER A 15 13.12 -10.16 -1.87
C SER A 15 12.18 -8.97 -2.12
N PRO A 16 12.53 -7.77 -1.64
CA PRO A 16 11.74 -6.57 -1.87
C PRO A 16 11.87 -6.12 -3.33
N GLU A 17 10.76 -5.71 -3.93
CA GLU A 17 10.71 -5.13 -5.27
C GLU A 17 9.94 -3.81 -5.24
N LEU A 18 10.60 -2.72 -5.62
CA LEU A 18 9.99 -1.41 -5.74
C LEU A 18 9.27 -1.27 -7.08
N GLU A 19 8.02 -0.83 -7.02
CA GLU A 19 7.24 -0.58 -8.22
C GLU A 19 7.39 0.85 -8.74
N ASN A 20 7.36 0.98 -10.06
CA ASN A 20 7.45 2.29 -10.72
C ASN A 20 6.17 3.12 -10.59
N CYS A 21 5.04 2.51 -10.26
CA CYS A 21 3.77 3.21 -10.10
C CYS A 21 3.71 3.99 -8.78
N GLU A 22 3.09 5.18 -8.82
CA GLU A 22 2.70 5.93 -7.62
C GLU A 22 1.24 5.66 -7.28
N TYR A 23 0.94 5.57 -6.00
CA TYR A 23 -0.38 5.25 -5.49
C TYR A 23 -0.92 6.35 -4.58
N VAL A 24 -2.24 6.44 -4.51
CA VAL A 24 -2.97 7.31 -3.59
C VAL A 24 -3.96 6.50 -2.78
N PHE A 25 -4.13 6.90 -1.53
CA PHE A 25 -5.12 6.37 -0.61
C PHE A 25 -6.30 7.32 -0.56
N LEU A 26 -7.49 6.79 -0.77
CA LEU A 26 -8.75 7.52 -0.67
C LEU A 26 -9.77 6.68 0.08
N THR A 27 -10.67 7.34 0.81
CA THR A 27 -11.83 6.70 1.40
C THR A 27 -13.11 7.25 0.76
N LEU A 28 -14.02 6.33 0.44
CA LEU A 28 -15.35 6.63 -0.08
C LEU A 28 -16.36 6.43 1.05
N GLN A 29 -16.92 7.53 1.54
CA GLN A 29 -17.83 7.55 2.68
C GLN A 29 -19.30 7.40 2.26
N GLN A 30 -20.20 7.30 3.24
CA GLN A 30 -21.66 7.39 3.04
C GLN A 30 -22.25 6.47 1.96
N LEU A 31 -21.67 5.28 1.76
CA LEU A 31 -21.97 4.37 0.65
C LEU A 31 -23.45 3.95 0.55
N SER A 32 -24.20 4.00 1.65
CA SER A 32 -25.64 3.71 1.67
C SER A 32 -26.43 4.75 0.86
N SER A 33 -26.00 6.01 0.88
CA SER A 33 -26.61 7.17 0.22
C SER A 33 -26.40 7.20 -1.29
N TYR A 34 -25.57 6.31 -1.82
CA TYR A 34 -25.23 6.29 -3.24
C TYR A 34 -26.38 5.70 -4.07
N THR A 35 -26.64 6.33 -5.20
CA THR A 35 -27.53 5.82 -6.25
C THR A 35 -26.97 4.52 -6.82
N LYS A 36 -27.81 3.80 -7.57
CA LYS A 36 -27.41 2.55 -8.23
C LYS A 36 -26.24 2.76 -9.21
N GLU A 37 -26.23 3.88 -9.93
CA GLU A 37 -25.19 4.20 -10.90
C GLU A 37 -23.85 4.51 -10.24
N GLU A 38 -23.88 5.28 -9.14
CA GLU A 38 -22.69 5.59 -8.34
C GLU A 38 -22.13 4.30 -7.72
N LYS A 39 -23.00 3.42 -7.18
CA LYS A 39 -22.59 2.09 -6.66
C LYS A 39 -21.94 1.21 -7.73
N ASN A 40 -22.50 1.19 -8.94
CA ASN A 40 -21.91 0.44 -10.06
C ASN A 40 -20.52 0.97 -10.41
N TYR A 41 -20.34 2.29 -10.39
CA TYR A 41 -19.04 2.89 -10.66
C TYR A 41 -18.03 2.61 -9.54
N ILE A 42 -18.42 2.68 -8.26
CA ILE A 42 -17.55 2.26 -7.16
C ILE A 42 -17.14 0.79 -7.33
N MET A 43 -18.09 -0.07 -7.71
CA MET A 43 -17.80 -1.49 -7.92
C MET A 43 -16.73 -1.69 -8.99
N HIS A 44 -16.84 -0.98 -10.12
CA HIS A 44 -15.81 -0.98 -11.17
C HIS A 44 -14.47 -0.46 -10.63
N LEU A 45 -14.47 0.68 -9.92
CA LEU A 45 -13.28 1.27 -9.32
C LEU A 45 -12.59 0.28 -8.35
N ALA A 46 -13.37 -0.38 -7.50
CA ALA A 46 -12.89 -1.26 -6.45
C ALA A 46 -12.36 -2.62 -6.96
N ILE A 47 -12.91 -3.12 -8.08
CA ILE A 47 -12.57 -4.43 -8.62
C ILE A 47 -11.53 -4.35 -9.73
N ASP A 48 -11.71 -3.42 -10.68
CA ASP A 48 -10.92 -3.40 -11.91
C ASP A 48 -9.69 -2.49 -11.81
N GLU A 49 -9.76 -1.43 -10.99
CA GLU A 49 -8.75 -0.36 -10.99
C GLU A 49 -7.95 -0.28 -9.68
N ALA A 50 -8.55 -0.66 -8.56
CA ALA A 50 -7.91 -0.63 -7.26
C ALA A 50 -6.91 -1.77 -7.08
N VAL A 51 -5.71 -1.44 -6.58
CA VAL A 51 -4.73 -2.45 -6.17
C VAL A 51 -5.02 -3.03 -4.79
N ALA A 52 -5.79 -2.32 -3.98
CA ALA A 52 -6.28 -2.78 -2.69
C ALA A 52 -7.56 -2.03 -2.31
N THR A 53 -8.44 -2.72 -1.60
CA THR A 53 -9.59 -2.12 -0.93
C THR A 53 -9.72 -2.67 0.48
N PHE A 54 -10.25 -1.84 1.39
CA PHE A 54 -10.54 -2.25 2.75
C PHE A 54 -11.82 -1.53 3.22
N ARG A 55 -12.76 -2.28 3.81
CA ARG A 55 -13.98 -1.68 4.37
C ARG A 55 -13.75 -1.36 5.83
N GLU A 56 -13.85 -0.08 6.14
CA GLU A 56 -13.75 0.48 7.48
C GLU A 56 -15.12 1.00 7.94
N GLU A 57 -15.22 1.46 9.18
CA GLU A 57 -16.47 2.02 9.71
C GLU A 57 -16.79 3.36 9.01
N GLU A 58 -15.76 4.14 8.74
CA GLU A 58 -15.82 5.47 8.13
C GLU A 58 -16.14 5.42 6.63
N GLY A 59 -15.73 4.35 5.93
CA GLY A 59 -15.90 4.24 4.49
C GLY A 59 -15.17 3.07 3.83
N LEU A 60 -15.16 3.06 2.50
CA LEU A 60 -14.33 2.15 1.72
C LEU A 60 -12.99 2.81 1.41
N THR A 61 -11.93 2.32 2.04
CA THR A 61 -10.58 2.63 1.58
C THR A 61 -10.34 1.95 0.23
N VAL A 62 -9.81 2.73 -0.71
CA VAL A 62 -9.42 2.32 -2.06
C VAL A 62 -8.00 2.83 -2.31
N VAL A 63 -7.15 1.97 -2.84
CA VAL A 63 -5.79 2.33 -3.25
C VAL A 63 -5.70 2.28 -4.76
N LEU A 64 -5.47 3.43 -5.39
CA LEU A 64 -5.42 3.58 -6.86
C LEU A 64 -4.07 4.09 -7.31
N SER A 65 -3.73 3.88 -8.58
CA SER A 65 -2.62 4.63 -9.18
C SER A 65 -2.94 6.14 -9.17
N ALA A 66 -1.94 6.96 -8.86
CA ALA A 66 -2.09 8.40 -8.80
C ALA A 66 -2.52 8.99 -10.15
N ALA A 67 -2.01 8.44 -11.26
CA ALA A 67 -2.37 8.84 -12.61
C ALA A 67 -3.85 8.56 -12.92
N PHE A 68 -4.34 7.38 -12.55
CA PHE A 68 -5.75 7.04 -12.72
C PHE A 68 -6.65 7.90 -11.85
N ALA A 69 -6.31 8.07 -10.56
CA ALA A 69 -7.10 8.87 -9.63
C ALA A 69 -7.24 10.32 -10.08
N LYS A 70 -6.13 10.96 -10.51
CA LYS A 70 -6.16 12.32 -11.07
C LYS A 70 -7.14 12.43 -12.24
N LYS A 71 -7.03 11.50 -13.21
CA LYS A 71 -7.84 11.55 -14.43
C LYS A 71 -9.32 11.21 -14.21
N ASN A 72 -9.62 10.17 -13.44
CA ASN A 72 -10.94 9.55 -13.42
C ASN A 72 -11.73 9.82 -12.13
N VAL A 73 -11.03 10.14 -11.03
CA VAL A 73 -11.66 10.40 -9.72
C VAL A 73 -11.72 11.88 -9.40
N PHE A 74 -10.69 12.67 -9.73
CA PHE A 74 -10.62 14.10 -9.41
C PHE A 74 -10.93 15.04 -10.60
N GLY A 75 -10.61 14.63 -11.83
CA GLY A 75 -10.84 15.41 -13.05
C GLY A 75 -9.89 16.60 -13.24
N ASP A 76 -9.81 17.11 -14.47
CA ASP A 76 -9.09 18.35 -14.78
C ASP A 76 -10.06 19.53 -14.57
N ASN A 77 -9.83 20.36 -13.54
CA ASN A 77 -10.58 21.58 -13.18
C ASN A 77 -11.82 21.44 -12.26
N GLY A 78 -11.96 20.36 -11.49
CA GLY A 78 -13.06 20.24 -10.51
C GLY A 78 -14.44 19.97 -11.12
N GLU A 79 -14.56 19.99 -12.45
CA GLU A 79 -15.55 19.21 -13.18
C GLU A 79 -15.01 17.79 -13.31
N THR A 80 -15.25 17.00 -12.27
CA THR A 80 -14.98 15.58 -12.30
C THR A 80 -15.66 14.95 -13.52
N PRO A 81 -14.97 14.10 -14.33
CA PRO A 81 -15.67 13.11 -15.13
C PRO A 81 -16.41 12.06 -14.25
N ALA A 82 -16.27 12.15 -12.92
CA ALA A 82 -16.69 11.18 -11.92
C ALA A 82 -18.20 11.15 -11.67
N ARG A 83 -18.73 9.92 -11.67
CA ARG A 83 -20.03 9.51 -11.13
C ARG A 83 -20.01 9.37 -9.60
N ILE A 84 -19.17 10.14 -8.88
CA ILE A 84 -19.09 10.15 -7.42
C ILE A 84 -18.91 11.59 -6.98
N ARG A 85 -19.65 11.98 -5.94
CA ARG A 85 -19.62 13.34 -5.40
C ARG A 85 -18.34 13.58 -4.62
N LYS A 86 -17.71 14.74 -4.83
CA LYS A 86 -16.41 15.10 -4.25
C LYS A 86 -16.45 15.13 -2.72
N GLU A 87 -17.56 15.56 -2.13
CA GLU A 87 -17.79 15.62 -0.69
C GLU A 87 -17.79 14.24 0.01
N TRP A 88 -17.86 13.15 -0.75
CA TRP A 88 -17.81 11.79 -0.22
C TRP A 88 -16.42 11.15 -0.34
N ILE A 89 -15.46 11.87 -0.89
CA ILE A 89 -14.08 11.42 -1.06
C ILE A 89 -13.20 12.16 -0.07
N GLU A 90 -12.57 11.42 0.82
CA GLU A 90 -11.44 11.92 1.59
C GLU A 90 -10.16 11.27 1.10
N ILE A 91 -9.06 12.02 1.14
CA ILE A 91 -7.75 11.60 0.67
C ILE A 91 -6.71 11.84 1.75
N LEU A 92 -5.63 11.08 1.69
CA LEU A 92 -4.45 11.37 2.49
C LEU A 92 -3.73 12.61 1.89
N GLY A 93 -3.94 13.77 2.51
CA GLY A 93 -3.37 15.05 2.07
C GLY A 93 -4.41 16.00 1.45
N SER A 94 -4.02 16.78 0.44
CA SER A 94 -4.90 17.69 -0.31
C SER A 94 -4.89 17.34 -1.80
N LEU A 95 -5.89 17.82 -2.55
CA LEU A 95 -6.02 17.56 -3.99
C LEU A 95 -4.88 18.16 -4.80
N ASP A 96 -4.38 19.32 -4.37
CA ASP A 96 -3.28 20.04 -5.03
C ASP A 96 -1.92 19.41 -4.73
N THR A 97 -1.80 18.71 -3.60
CA THR A 97 -0.57 18.03 -3.14
C THR A 97 -0.89 16.61 -2.68
N LEU A 98 -1.44 15.79 -3.59
CA LEU A 98 -1.73 14.38 -3.30
C LEU A 98 -0.47 13.73 -2.70
N SER A 99 -0.58 13.22 -1.48
CA SER A 99 0.51 12.50 -0.85
C SER A 99 0.61 11.14 -1.52
N THR A 100 1.52 11.02 -2.49
CA THR A 100 1.70 9.77 -3.22
C THR A 100 2.59 8.81 -2.44
N MET A 101 2.30 7.53 -2.63
CA MET A 101 2.99 6.41 -2.01
C MET A 101 3.61 5.54 -3.11
N LYS A 102 4.72 4.90 -2.81
CA LYS A 102 5.29 3.82 -3.63
C LYS A 102 5.04 2.48 -2.96
N ARG A 103 4.78 1.46 -3.76
CA ARG A 103 4.58 0.09 -3.29
C ARG A 103 5.89 -0.68 -3.41
N ILE A 104 6.31 -1.28 -2.30
CA ILE A 104 7.34 -2.31 -2.25
C ILE A 104 6.61 -3.64 -2.05
N THR A 105 6.71 -4.53 -3.03
CA THR A 105 6.18 -5.88 -2.90
C THR A 105 7.25 -6.77 -2.29
N MET A 106 6.96 -7.35 -1.13
CA MET A 106 7.87 -8.24 -0.43
C MET A 106 7.58 -9.68 -0.84
N LYS A 107 8.38 -10.22 -1.76
CA LYS A 107 8.28 -11.62 -2.14
C LYS A 107 8.90 -12.48 -1.04
N ILE A 108 8.15 -13.47 -0.58
CA ILE A 108 8.55 -14.44 0.45
C ILE A 108 8.46 -15.83 -0.16
N HIS A 109 9.47 -16.66 0.10
CA HIS A 109 9.47 -18.07 -0.28
C HIS A 109 9.01 -19.03 0.85
N SER A 110 8.42 -18.52 1.93
CA SER A 110 8.00 -19.32 3.10
C SER A 110 6.57 -18.99 3.53
N SER A 111 5.88 -19.98 4.12
CA SER A 111 4.43 -20.04 4.25
C SER A 111 3.80 -18.88 5.05
N LEU A 112 2.54 -18.56 4.71
CA LEU A 112 1.61 -17.61 5.38
C LEU A 112 1.49 -17.73 6.92
N THR A 113 2.19 -18.69 7.53
CA THR A 113 2.15 -19.04 8.95
C THR A 113 3.43 -18.65 9.70
N ALA A 114 4.40 -18.03 9.04
CA ALA A 114 5.62 -17.54 9.67
C ALA A 114 5.33 -16.31 10.55
N VAL A 115 5.27 -16.53 11.87
CA VAL A 115 5.11 -15.46 12.86
C VAL A 115 6.36 -14.56 12.86
N GLY A 116 6.16 -13.24 12.81
CA GLY A 116 7.24 -12.25 12.98
C GLY A 116 7.74 -11.58 11.71
N PHE A 117 7.27 -11.99 10.53
CA PHE A 117 7.72 -11.42 9.25
C PHE A 117 7.39 -9.92 9.12
N THR A 118 6.14 -9.54 9.36
CA THR A 118 5.72 -8.12 9.36
C THR A 118 6.48 -7.32 10.41
N ALA A 119 6.67 -7.87 11.61
CA ALA A 119 7.40 -7.20 12.68
C ALA A 119 8.86 -6.92 12.30
N ALA A 120 9.50 -7.85 11.55
CA ALA A 120 10.88 -7.74 11.12
C ALA A 120 11.11 -6.50 10.23
N PHE A 121 10.42 -6.43 9.08
CA PHE A 121 10.64 -5.31 8.16
C PHE A 121 10.04 -4.00 8.68
N SER A 122 8.91 -4.04 9.42
CA SER A 122 8.31 -2.82 9.98
C SER A 122 9.24 -2.18 11.01
N LYS A 123 9.94 -2.97 11.83
CA LYS A 123 10.93 -2.46 12.77
C LYS A 123 12.08 -1.76 12.04
N VAL A 124 12.63 -2.41 11.01
CA VAL A 124 13.73 -1.86 10.19
C VAL A 124 13.33 -0.52 9.56
N LEU A 125 12.14 -0.41 8.98
CA LEU A 125 11.64 0.85 8.41
C LEU A 125 11.36 1.91 9.47
N THR A 126 10.84 1.51 10.64
CA THR A 126 10.59 2.41 11.78
C THR A 126 11.90 3.00 12.33
N GLU A 127 12.95 2.19 12.47
CA GLU A 127 14.28 2.65 12.89
C GLU A 127 14.89 3.64 11.90
N ALA A 128 14.55 3.51 10.62
CA ALA A 128 14.89 4.49 9.59
C ALA A 128 13.94 5.70 9.57
N ASN A 129 12.96 5.82 10.47
CA ASN A 129 11.93 6.86 10.44
C ASN A 129 11.20 6.93 9.08
N ILE A 130 10.79 5.76 8.57
CA ILE A 130 9.99 5.60 7.34
C ILE A 130 8.66 4.98 7.75
N SER A 131 7.55 5.66 7.43
CA SER A 131 6.23 5.07 7.61
C SER A 131 6.01 3.94 6.62
N CYS A 132 5.36 2.87 7.09
CA CYS A 132 5.02 1.72 6.26
C CYS A 132 3.57 1.31 6.48
N ASN A 133 2.76 1.40 5.43
CA ASN A 133 1.38 0.94 5.44
C ASN A 133 1.33 -0.44 4.75
N VAL A 134 1.03 -1.48 5.50
CA VAL A 134 1.14 -2.87 5.02
C VAL A 134 -0.24 -3.39 4.59
N PHE A 135 -0.33 -3.92 3.37
CA PHE A 135 -1.42 -4.78 2.91
C PHE A 135 -0.89 -6.20 2.75
N ALA A 136 -1.31 -7.10 3.62
CA ALA A 136 -0.99 -8.51 3.51
C ALA A 136 -1.85 -9.15 2.43
N GLY A 137 -1.26 -9.41 1.26
CA GLY A 137 -1.89 -10.18 0.20
C GLY A 137 -1.82 -11.67 0.48
N TYR A 138 -2.60 -12.47 -0.24
CA TYR A 138 -2.56 -13.93 -0.11
C TYR A 138 -1.18 -14.53 -0.45
N TYR A 139 -0.46 -13.91 -1.40
CA TYR A 139 0.86 -14.40 -1.82
C TYR A 139 2.01 -13.60 -1.22
N HIS A 140 1.87 -12.29 -1.14
CA HIS A 140 2.95 -11.36 -0.80
C HIS A 140 2.43 -10.22 0.06
N ASP A 141 3.30 -9.69 0.90
CA ASP A 141 3.04 -8.44 1.60
C ASP A 141 3.36 -7.26 0.67
N HIS A 142 2.47 -6.27 0.68
CA HIS A 142 2.61 -5.05 -0.09
C HIS A 142 2.78 -3.87 0.88
N ILE A 143 3.94 -3.24 0.84
CA ILE A 143 4.31 -2.17 1.76
C ILE A 143 4.23 -0.84 1.01
N PHE A 144 3.33 0.04 1.42
CA PHE A 144 3.25 1.39 0.88
C PHE A 144 4.06 2.34 1.77
N VAL A 145 5.01 3.04 1.15
CA VAL A 145 5.87 4.04 1.78
C VAL A 145 5.70 5.39 1.07
N PRO A 146 5.93 6.54 1.71
CA PRO A 146 5.90 7.84 1.04
C PRO A 146 6.83 7.84 -0.17
N THR A 147 6.41 8.42 -1.31
CA THR A 147 7.22 8.42 -2.54
C THR A 147 8.63 8.99 -2.32
N LYS A 148 8.75 10.05 -1.50
CA LYS A 148 10.04 10.67 -1.14
C LYS A 148 11.00 9.74 -0.39
N ASP A 149 10.48 8.71 0.27
CA ASP A 149 11.23 7.77 1.11
C ASP A 149 11.43 6.41 0.42
N ALA A 150 10.89 6.21 -0.79
CA ALA A 150 10.83 4.91 -1.46
C ALA A 150 12.21 4.29 -1.74
N GLU A 151 13.12 5.06 -2.33
CA GLU A 151 14.49 4.60 -2.61
C GLU A 151 15.25 4.32 -1.30
N ARG A 152 15.04 5.17 -0.28
CA ARG A 152 15.65 5.01 1.03
C ARG A 152 15.14 3.75 1.73
N ALA A 153 13.84 3.45 1.63
CA ALA A 153 13.23 2.24 2.15
C ALA A 153 13.83 0.99 1.49
N MET A 154 13.98 1.01 0.16
CA MET A 154 14.63 -0.09 -0.57
C MET A 154 16.07 -0.30 -0.15
N GLN A 155 16.84 0.77 -0.01
CA GLN A 155 18.24 0.70 0.43
C GLN A 155 18.34 0.05 1.82
N VAL A 156 17.57 0.56 2.79
CA VAL A 156 17.57 0.04 4.17
C VAL A 156 17.18 -1.44 4.20
N LEU A 157 16.11 -1.85 3.48
CA LEU A 157 15.70 -3.26 3.43
C LEU A 157 16.79 -4.13 2.80
N THR A 158 17.38 -3.69 1.69
CA THR A 158 18.40 -4.45 0.97
C THR A 158 19.67 -4.62 1.81
N ASP A 159 20.10 -3.58 2.52
CA ASP A 159 21.27 -3.63 3.39
C ASP A 159 21.09 -4.64 4.52
N VAL A 160 19.94 -4.63 5.20
CA VAL A 160 19.66 -5.59 6.28
C VAL A 160 19.58 -7.02 5.73
N ILE A 161 18.96 -7.24 4.57
CA ILE A 161 18.90 -8.56 3.93
C ILE A 161 20.30 -9.06 3.58
N LYS A 162 21.16 -8.19 3.05
CA LYS A 162 22.55 -8.53 2.71
C LYS A 162 23.34 -8.89 3.96
N SER A 163 23.31 -8.07 5.01
CA SER A 163 23.99 -8.37 6.27
C SER A 163 23.48 -9.67 6.92
N ALA A 164 22.18 -9.96 6.86
CA ALA A 164 21.63 -11.21 7.36
C ALA A 164 22.16 -12.44 6.60
N LYS A 165 22.37 -12.32 5.28
CA LYS A 165 22.96 -13.39 4.45
C LYS A 165 24.45 -13.59 4.74
N GLU A 166 25.20 -12.51 4.99
CA GLU A 166 26.64 -12.53 5.28
C GLU A 166 26.95 -13.10 6.68
N ASN A 167 26.15 -12.79 7.69
CA ASN A 167 26.33 -13.24 9.09
C ASN A 167 25.97 -14.74 9.33
N SER A 168 25.85 -15.52 8.27
CA SER A 168 25.42 -16.94 8.31
C SER A 168 26.49 -17.93 7.83
N HIS A 169 27.72 -17.43 7.74
CA HIS A 169 28.94 -18.19 7.49
C HIS A 169 29.86 -18.02 8.69
#